data_AF-A0A6G0ILW0-F1
#
_entry.id   AF-A0A6G0ILW0-F1
#
_cell.length_a   1.000
_cell.length_b   1.000
_cell.length_c   1.000
_cell.angle_alpha   90.00
_cell.angle_beta   90.00
_cell.angle_gamma   90.00
#
_symmetry.space_group_name_H-M   'P 1'
#
loop_
_entity.id
_entity.type
_entity.pdbx_description
1 polymer ?
#
loop_
_entity_poly.entity_id
_entity_poly.type
_entity_poly.pdbx_seq_one_letter_code
_entity_poly.pdbx_strand_id
1 'polypeptide(L)'
;MEESLRCISLCDPEGVHAFILVLPVGPLTDEDKGELKTIQNTFSSRVDDFTMILFTVESDPTAPDVAKFLNKNNYIQELRQSCGGRYVVLNIKDKQQIPELLDMVEKMRTEGSRCFTKGMFTKAQMEKVSRLEAELQDVKQRSEAGGDEESQNRECLRMVLIGKTGSGKSSTANTILGKKHFKPRIAPKPAIKSCEQASAEIDGRTVAVVNMPALFDKTLSDGKIQQETKKCFSMLSPGPHVILLVLQIGNFTQEEKDSVELIKKYFGNKSEDYVIVIFTRGDELEDQTFESYIEGCDGFVKKLINDSGGRYQVFNNKDYTNRTQVSELLAKIESVVRENGGCYNAEMVDDTSELRVQVERVLKEKEEEMKRKDEKHEQELKTLKKKNNEQREEIEQERKQRAKQLQEKDECIQRERRERKKEREEEERRRKRQEESQRQEWKRKVDASEKIVQSEREQRENAERKLELYRKEMKRDRDAWDKERKDMWERIRQEDKQSLEEEKTSFRKLQEEYNRKRRKWTYSLFALLSLLSLVCYLFLIHAYTNTAEGAQTKEHT
;
A
#
# COMPACT_ATOMS: atom_id res chain seq x y z
N MET A 1 8.65 30.77 5.70
CA MET A 1 8.35 31.20 4.31
C MET A 1 9.49 30.81 3.37
N GLU A 2 10.75 31.15 3.68
CA GLU A 2 11.92 30.75 2.88
C GLU A 2 12.03 29.23 2.69
N GLU A 3 11.90 28.44 3.76
CA GLU A 3 11.94 26.97 3.66
C GLU A 3 10.78 26.41 2.81
N SER A 4 9.58 26.97 2.93
CA SER A 4 8.42 26.58 2.11
C SER A 4 8.66 26.87 0.61
N LEU A 5 9.23 28.03 0.29
CA LEU A 5 9.61 28.40 -1.07
C LEU A 5 10.74 27.51 -1.60
N ARG A 6 11.71 27.16 -0.75
CA ARG A 6 12.81 26.24 -1.06
C ARG A 6 12.26 24.86 -1.40
N CYS A 7 11.35 24.31 -0.60
CA CYS A 7 10.71 23.02 -0.86
C CYS A 7 10.00 22.97 -2.22
N ILE A 8 9.24 24.01 -2.58
CA ILE A 8 8.58 24.06 -3.89
C ILE A 8 9.61 24.21 -5.02
N SER A 9 10.64 25.04 -4.83
CA SER A 9 11.66 25.30 -5.85
C SER A 9 12.52 24.07 -6.17
N LEU A 10 12.61 23.09 -5.24
CA LEU A 10 13.28 21.81 -5.50
C LEU A 10 12.56 20.94 -6.53
N CYS A 11 11.27 21.20 -6.77
CA CYS A 11 10.45 20.48 -7.74
C CYS A 11 10.31 21.21 -9.08
N ASP A 12 10.98 22.35 -9.28
CA ASP A 12 10.97 23.07 -10.57
C ASP A 12 11.64 22.25 -11.69
N PRO A 13 11.19 22.35 -12.95
CA PRO A 13 10.13 23.23 -13.45
C PRO A 13 8.71 22.65 -13.35
N GLU A 14 8.56 21.38 -12.98
CA GLU A 14 7.26 20.70 -12.99
C GLU A 14 6.39 21.10 -11.81
N GLY A 15 6.95 21.36 -10.63
CA GLY A 15 6.19 21.68 -9.41
C GLY A 15 5.81 20.45 -8.58
N VAL A 16 5.09 20.67 -7.49
CA VAL A 16 4.75 19.61 -6.52
C VAL A 16 3.50 18.87 -6.97
N HIS A 17 3.61 17.57 -7.25
CA HIS A 17 2.48 16.76 -7.73
C HIS A 17 1.47 16.39 -6.65
N ALA A 18 1.92 16.16 -5.42
CA ALA A 18 1.06 15.89 -4.28
C ALA A 18 1.68 16.37 -2.97
N PHE A 19 0.86 16.94 -2.10
CA PHE A 19 1.13 17.12 -0.69
C PHE A 19 0.49 15.96 0.05
N ILE A 20 1.28 15.26 0.88
CA ILE A 20 0.80 14.09 1.62
C ILE A 20 0.73 14.46 3.10
N LEU A 21 -0.48 14.58 3.63
CA LEU A 21 -0.71 14.77 5.05
C LEU A 21 -0.78 13.40 5.73
N VAL A 22 0.25 13.06 6.51
CA VAL A 22 0.36 11.75 7.16
C VAL A 22 -0.26 11.79 8.54
N LEU A 23 -1.29 10.98 8.77
CA LEU A 23 -2.03 10.93 10.03
C LEU A 23 -2.14 9.49 10.55
N PRO A 24 -1.81 9.21 11.82
CA PRO A 24 -2.08 7.90 12.40
C PRO A 24 -3.58 7.68 12.61
N VAL A 25 -4.03 6.43 12.44
CA VAL A 25 -5.40 6.05 12.85
C VAL A 25 -5.44 5.97 14.38
N GLY A 26 -5.87 7.06 15.00
CA GLY A 26 -5.93 7.24 16.46
C GLY A 26 -6.63 8.55 16.84
N PRO A 27 -6.80 8.85 18.14
CA PRO A 27 -7.41 10.10 18.58
C PRO A 27 -6.55 11.26 18.11
N LEU A 28 -7.11 12.08 17.21
CA LEU A 28 -6.45 13.29 16.74
C LEU A 28 -6.41 14.34 17.84
N THR A 29 -5.31 15.05 17.88
CA THR A 29 -5.04 16.16 18.79
C THR A 29 -5.41 17.49 18.12
N ASP A 30 -5.55 18.54 18.93
CA ASP A 30 -5.71 19.91 18.39
C ASP A 30 -4.46 20.39 17.62
N GLU A 31 -3.32 19.71 17.80
CA GLU A 31 -2.08 19.94 17.06
C GLU A 31 -2.21 19.51 15.59
N ASP A 32 -2.80 18.34 15.33
CA ASP A 32 -3.09 17.84 13.98
C ASP A 32 -4.05 18.79 13.21
N LYS A 33 -4.95 19.47 13.95
CA LYS A 33 -5.82 20.55 13.43
C LYS A 33 -5.04 21.81 13.08
N GLY A 34 -4.05 22.15 13.91
CA GLY A 34 -3.17 23.29 13.71
C GLY A 34 -2.33 23.14 12.44
N GLU A 35 -1.87 21.93 12.13
CA GLU A 35 -1.00 21.66 10.98
C GLU A 35 -1.68 21.93 9.64
N LEU A 36 -2.88 21.39 9.39
CA LEU A 36 -3.59 21.64 8.12
C LEU A 36 -3.86 23.14 7.94
N LYS A 37 -4.33 23.81 8.99
CA LYS A 37 -4.60 25.24 8.93
C LYS A 37 -3.32 26.05 8.71
N THR A 38 -2.19 25.59 9.24
CA THR A 38 -0.86 26.18 9.00
C THR A 38 -0.43 26.00 7.54
N ILE A 39 -0.66 24.83 6.96
CA ILE A 39 -0.39 24.54 5.55
C ILE A 39 -1.25 25.45 4.66
N GLN A 40 -2.55 25.54 4.91
CA GLN A 40 -3.46 26.44 4.17
C GLN A 40 -3.07 27.93 4.32
N ASN A 41 -2.68 28.36 5.53
CA ASN A 41 -2.22 29.73 5.77
C ASN A 41 -0.88 30.07 5.09
N THR A 42 -0.10 29.03 4.76
CA THR A 42 1.22 29.14 4.13
C THR A 42 1.12 29.04 2.62
N PHE A 43 0.33 28.10 2.08
CA PHE A 43 0.26 27.77 0.65
C PHE A 43 -1.06 28.21 -0.02
N SER A 44 -1.93 28.90 0.71
CA SER A 44 -3.36 29.17 0.41
C SER A 44 -4.23 27.91 0.42
N SER A 45 -5.55 28.10 0.44
CA SER A 45 -6.52 27.02 0.27
C SER A 45 -6.37 26.26 -1.05
N ARG A 46 -5.69 26.83 -2.06
CA ARG A 46 -5.38 26.13 -3.31
C ARG A 46 -4.49 24.90 -3.11
N VAL A 47 -3.77 24.81 -2.00
CA VAL A 47 -2.99 23.61 -1.67
C VAL A 47 -3.87 22.40 -1.46
N ASP A 48 -5.13 22.60 -1.08
CA ASP A 48 -6.09 21.52 -0.85
C ASP A 48 -6.31 20.71 -2.14
N ASP A 49 -6.31 21.37 -3.30
CA ASP A 49 -6.42 20.75 -4.64
C ASP A 49 -5.23 19.83 -4.99
N PHE A 50 -4.15 19.86 -4.21
CA PHE A 50 -2.96 19.03 -4.39
C PHE A 50 -2.69 18.16 -3.17
N THR A 51 -3.56 18.19 -2.15
CA THR A 51 -3.35 17.47 -0.90
C THR A 51 -4.12 16.16 -0.89
N MET A 52 -3.46 15.09 -0.44
CA MET A 52 -4.09 13.83 -0.08
C MET A 52 -3.71 13.42 1.33
N ILE A 53 -4.58 12.66 1.98
CA ILE A 53 -4.38 12.20 3.37
C ILE A 53 -3.88 10.76 3.36
N LEU A 54 -2.79 10.49 4.07
CA LEU A 54 -2.26 9.15 4.28
C LEU A 54 -2.53 8.72 5.72
N PHE A 55 -3.53 7.87 5.91
CA PHE A 55 -3.82 7.26 7.21
C PHE A 55 -2.90 6.08 7.46
N THR A 56 -2.16 6.08 8.57
CA THR A 56 -1.24 4.97 8.89
C THR A 56 -1.83 4.04 9.95
N VAL A 57 -1.71 2.74 9.71
CA VAL A 57 -2.15 1.66 10.63
C VAL A 57 -1.03 0.65 10.85
N GLU A 58 -0.98 0.03 12.03
CA GLU A 58 -0.02 -1.05 12.31
C GLU A 58 -0.54 -2.46 12.00
N SER A 59 -1.81 -2.57 11.63
CA SER A 59 -2.58 -3.82 11.46
C SER A 59 -3.38 -3.77 10.15
N ASP A 60 -4.37 -4.65 9.98
CA ASP A 60 -5.22 -4.70 8.78
C ASP A 60 -5.94 -3.35 8.52
N PRO A 61 -5.70 -2.69 7.38
CA PRO A 61 -6.34 -1.42 7.02
C PRO A 61 -7.84 -1.56 6.71
N THR A 62 -8.34 -2.78 6.50
CA THR A 62 -9.76 -3.07 6.28
C THR A 62 -10.52 -3.39 7.57
N ALA A 63 -9.85 -3.32 8.73
CA ALA A 63 -10.47 -3.64 10.01
C ALA A 63 -11.68 -2.74 10.32
N PRO A 64 -12.74 -3.26 10.97
CA PRO A 64 -13.95 -2.50 11.30
C PRO A 64 -13.69 -1.22 12.10
N ASP A 65 -12.67 -1.21 12.95
CA ASP A 65 -12.29 -0.05 13.77
C ASP A 65 -11.70 1.09 12.93
N VAL A 66 -10.99 0.79 11.84
CA VAL A 66 -10.50 1.78 10.88
C VAL A 66 -11.68 2.42 10.14
N ALA A 67 -12.61 1.59 9.66
CA ALA A 67 -13.83 2.08 9.01
C ALA A 67 -14.67 2.95 9.95
N LYS A 68 -14.75 2.56 11.23
CA LYS A 68 -15.43 3.33 12.28
C LYS A 68 -14.73 4.65 12.57
N PHE A 69 -13.39 4.67 12.61
CA PHE A 69 -12.60 5.90 12.78
C PHE A 69 -12.86 6.90 11.63
N LEU A 70 -12.77 6.42 10.39
CA LEU A 70 -12.95 7.25 9.19
C LEU A 70 -14.37 7.81 9.03
N ASN A 71 -15.38 7.10 9.55
CA ASN A 71 -16.79 7.43 9.33
C ASN A 71 -17.50 8.01 10.56
N LYS A 72 -17.00 7.87 11.79
CA LYS A 72 -17.65 8.46 12.97
C LYS A 72 -17.10 9.83 13.35
N ASN A 73 -15.88 10.17 12.94
CA ASN A 73 -15.25 11.42 13.34
C ASN A 73 -15.59 12.53 12.34
N ASN A 74 -16.46 13.48 12.75
CA ASN A 74 -16.86 14.63 11.92
C ASN A 74 -15.65 15.43 11.41
N TYR A 75 -14.59 15.53 12.19
CA TYR A 75 -13.38 16.24 11.77
C TYR A 75 -12.64 15.52 10.64
N ILE A 76 -12.53 14.18 10.72
CA ILE A 76 -11.93 13.39 9.64
C ILE A 76 -12.77 13.50 8.36
N GLN A 77 -14.09 13.58 8.50
CA GLN A 77 -14.97 13.78 7.35
C GLN A 77 -14.77 15.16 6.72
N GLU A 78 -14.71 16.22 7.52
CA GLU A 78 -14.42 17.58 7.05
C GLU A 78 -13.04 17.65 6.37
N LEU A 79 -12.02 17.04 6.97
CA LEU A 79 -10.67 16.98 6.42
C LEU A 79 -10.62 16.22 5.08
N ARG A 80 -11.32 15.08 4.99
CA ARG A 80 -11.45 14.33 3.74
C ARG A 80 -12.14 15.19 2.69
N GLN A 81 -13.19 15.91 3.05
CA GLN A 81 -13.90 16.80 2.14
C GLN A 81 -13.03 17.97 1.67
N SER A 82 -12.26 18.61 2.56
CA SER A 82 -11.37 19.70 2.17
C SER A 82 -10.31 19.22 1.19
N CYS A 83 -9.79 18.01 1.36
CA CYS A 83 -8.84 17.41 0.42
C CYS A 83 -9.50 16.72 -0.79
N GLY A 84 -10.76 17.02 -1.12
CA GLY A 84 -11.45 16.48 -2.31
C GLY A 84 -11.71 14.97 -2.24
N GLY A 85 -11.78 14.39 -1.04
CA GLY A 85 -12.03 12.97 -0.80
C GLY A 85 -10.82 12.06 -1.00
N ARG A 86 -9.62 12.62 -1.24
CA ARG A 86 -8.41 11.86 -1.56
C ARG A 86 -7.69 11.41 -0.30
N TYR A 87 -7.75 10.11 -0.03
CA TYR A 87 -7.01 9.49 1.05
C TYR A 87 -6.63 8.05 0.74
N VAL A 88 -5.60 7.54 1.42
CA VAL A 88 -5.16 6.15 1.40
C VAL A 88 -4.98 5.69 2.84
N VAL A 89 -5.39 4.46 3.17
CA VAL A 89 -5.07 3.83 4.45
C VAL A 89 -3.95 2.83 4.21
N LEU A 90 -2.79 3.08 4.81
CA LEU A 90 -1.57 2.31 4.59
C LEU A 90 -1.19 1.55 5.84
N ASN A 91 -1.06 0.23 5.71
CA ASN A 91 -0.35 -0.57 6.70
C ASN A 91 1.15 -0.37 6.53
N ILE A 92 1.78 0.28 7.52
CA ILE A 92 3.20 0.65 7.48
C ILE A 92 4.11 -0.60 7.39
N LYS A 93 3.62 -1.77 7.81
CA LYS A 93 4.35 -3.05 7.76
C LYS A 93 4.19 -3.77 6.41
N ASP A 94 3.22 -3.38 5.58
CA ASP A 94 2.95 -4.01 4.29
C ASP A 94 3.40 -3.14 3.12
N LYS A 95 4.55 -3.50 2.53
CA LYS A 95 5.13 -2.79 1.40
C LYS A 95 4.37 -3.00 0.08
N GLN A 96 3.46 -3.98 0.00
CA GLN A 96 2.68 -4.24 -1.21
C GLN A 96 1.62 -3.17 -1.49
N GLN A 97 1.33 -2.29 -0.52
CA GLN A 97 0.34 -1.21 -0.63
C GLN A 97 0.93 0.12 -1.15
N ILE A 98 2.26 0.22 -1.31
CA ILE A 98 2.93 1.40 -1.87
C ILE A 98 2.50 1.71 -3.31
N PRO A 99 2.32 0.73 -4.23
CA PRO A 99 1.82 1.00 -5.57
C PRO A 99 0.46 1.69 -5.60
N GLU A 100 -0.45 1.37 -4.67
CA GLU A 100 -1.78 1.99 -4.57
C GLU A 100 -1.69 3.48 -4.20
N LEU A 101 -0.77 3.84 -3.30
CA LEU A 101 -0.46 5.23 -2.99
C LEU A 101 0.06 5.98 -4.23
N LEU A 102 0.97 5.37 -4.99
CA LEU A 102 1.53 5.98 -6.20
C LEU A 102 0.48 6.13 -7.31
N ASP A 103 -0.41 5.15 -7.47
CA ASP A 103 -1.50 5.21 -8.45
C ASP A 103 -2.47 6.36 -8.14
N MET A 104 -2.77 6.60 -6.86
CA MET A 104 -3.57 7.76 -6.43
C MET A 104 -2.89 9.09 -6.75
N VAL A 105 -1.57 9.21 -6.52
CA VAL A 105 -0.80 10.42 -6.89
C VAL A 105 -0.82 10.64 -8.41
N GLU A 106 -0.69 9.58 -9.20
CA GLU A 106 -0.75 9.68 -10.66
C GLU A 106 -2.16 10.06 -11.15
N LYS A 107 -3.21 9.54 -10.51
CA LYS A 107 -4.59 9.94 -10.79
C LYS A 107 -4.83 11.43 -10.52
N MET A 108 -4.32 11.94 -9.39
CA MET A 108 -4.40 13.36 -9.04
C MET A 108 -3.79 14.27 -10.12
N ARG A 109 -2.73 13.81 -10.79
CA ARG A 109 -2.09 14.54 -11.90
C ARG A 109 -2.96 14.60 -13.16
N THR A 110 -3.84 13.62 -13.40
CA THR A 110 -4.65 13.52 -14.62
C THR A 110 -5.99 14.26 -14.57
N GLU A 111 -6.56 14.48 -13.38
CA GLU A 111 -7.94 15.00 -13.20
C GLU A 111 -8.08 16.54 -13.18
N GLY A 112 -7.01 17.30 -13.45
CA GLY A 112 -7.12 18.74 -13.76
C GLY A 112 -6.12 19.68 -13.07
N SER A 113 -5.44 19.23 -12.02
CA SER A 113 -4.43 20.00 -11.29
C SER A 113 -3.06 19.35 -11.47
N ARG A 114 -2.33 19.73 -12.53
CA ARG A 114 -1.08 19.06 -12.93
C ARG A 114 -0.02 19.04 -11.81
N CYS A 115 0.09 20.12 -11.05
CA CYS A 115 1.15 20.36 -10.07
C CYS A 115 0.94 21.70 -9.36
N PHE A 116 1.36 21.81 -8.10
CA PHE A 116 1.44 23.06 -7.36
C PHE A 116 2.76 23.75 -7.68
N THR A 117 2.70 24.91 -8.32
CA THR A 117 3.89 25.59 -8.84
C THR A 117 4.36 26.72 -7.95
N LYS A 118 5.63 27.11 -8.13
CA LYS A 118 6.20 28.31 -7.51
C LYS A 118 5.36 29.57 -7.77
N GLY A 119 4.78 29.69 -8.97
CA GLY A 119 3.89 30.80 -9.33
C GLY A 119 2.59 30.83 -8.53
N MET A 120 2.04 29.67 -8.18
CA MET A 120 0.85 29.59 -7.31
C MET A 120 1.17 30.02 -5.88
N PHE A 121 2.33 29.63 -5.37
CA PHE A 121 2.80 30.04 -4.06
C PHE A 121 3.07 31.55 -3.98
N THR A 122 3.76 32.13 -4.97
CA THR A 122 4.02 33.58 -4.98
C THR A 122 2.73 34.39 -5.09
N LYS A 123 1.79 33.93 -5.92
CA LYS A 123 0.45 34.55 -6.03
C LYS A 123 -0.30 34.53 -4.70
N ALA A 124 -0.28 33.40 -3.99
CA ALA A 124 -0.89 33.28 -2.65
C ALA A 124 -0.26 34.26 -1.64
N GLN A 125 1.06 34.45 -1.66
CA GLN A 125 1.71 35.44 -0.79
C GLN A 125 1.31 36.88 -1.17
N MET A 126 1.21 37.20 -2.45
CA MET A 126 0.76 38.52 -2.92
C MET A 126 -0.67 38.82 -2.48
N GLU A 127 -1.60 37.86 -2.63
CA GLU A 127 -3.00 38.01 -2.17
C GLU A 127 -3.08 38.26 -0.66
N LYS A 128 -2.22 37.59 0.13
CA LYS A 128 -2.13 37.80 1.58
C LYS A 128 -1.62 39.20 1.94
N VAL A 129 -0.62 39.71 1.22
CA VAL A 129 -0.12 41.08 1.39
C VAL A 129 -1.19 42.09 1.03
N SER A 130 -1.86 41.94 -0.12
CA SER A 130 -2.94 42.85 -0.53
C SER A 130 -4.13 42.87 0.45
N ARG A 131 -4.47 41.72 1.06
CA ARG A 131 -5.50 41.67 2.10
C ARG A 131 -5.09 42.44 3.36
N LEU A 132 -3.84 42.27 3.80
CA LEU A 132 -3.31 43.00 4.95
C LEU A 132 -3.22 44.51 4.67
N GLU A 133 -2.88 44.90 3.44
CA GLU A 133 -2.89 46.30 3.01
C GLU A 133 -4.31 46.90 3.01
N ALA A 134 -5.31 46.15 2.56
CA ALA A 134 -6.72 46.57 2.60
C ALA A 134 -7.27 46.66 4.03
N GLU A 135 -6.95 45.69 4.90
CA GLU A 135 -7.30 45.73 6.32
C GLU A 135 -6.61 46.91 7.03
N LEU A 136 -5.36 47.22 6.66
CA LEU A 136 -4.64 48.39 7.16
C LEU A 136 -5.27 49.71 6.68
N GLN A 137 -5.77 49.77 5.44
CA GLN A 137 -6.50 50.92 4.92
C GLN A 137 -7.86 51.11 5.60
N ASP A 138 -8.62 50.03 5.86
CA ASP A 138 -9.90 50.11 6.59
C ASP A 138 -9.69 50.60 8.03
N VAL A 139 -8.64 50.14 8.71
CA VAL A 139 -8.27 50.64 10.05
C VAL A 139 -7.92 52.13 10.02
N LYS A 140 -7.19 52.60 8.99
CA LYS A 140 -6.87 54.02 8.82
C LYS A 140 -8.12 54.87 8.53
N GLN A 141 -9.01 54.39 7.66
CA GLN A 141 -10.24 55.11 7.35
C GLN A 141 -11.20 55.17 8.54
N ARG A 142 -11.28 54.11 9.35
CA ARG A 142 -12.07 54.13 10.61
C ARG A 142 -11.49 55.06 11.67
N SER A 143 -10.18 55.34 11.65
CA SER A 143 -9.61 56.39 12.50
C SER A 143 -9.86 57.80 12.01
N GLU A 144 -10.20 57.99 10.73
CA GLU A 144 -10.39 59.31 10.10
C GLU A 144 -11.86 59.70 9.89
N ALA A 145 -12.80 58.74 9.87
CA ALA A 145 -14.21 58.97 9.54
C ALA A 145 -15.16 59.22 10.75
N GLY A 146 -14.64 59.56 11.92
CA GLY A 146 -15.43 59.94 13.09
C GLY A 146 -15.55 61.46 13.27
N GLY A 147 -16.12 62.16 12.29
CA GLY A 147 -16.34 63.59 12.33
C GLY A 147 -17.83 63.94 12.26
N ASP A 148 -18.44 64.19 13.42
CA ASP A 148 -19.64 65.02 13.54
C ASP A 148 -19.32 66.21 14.46
N GLU A 149 -19.45 67.40 13.89
CA GLU A 149 -19.25 68.70 14.54
C GLU A 149 -20.48 69.08 15.38
N GLU A 150 -20.42 68.91 16.71
CA GLU A 150 -21.05 69.81 17.71
C GLU A 150 -20.82 69.32 19.15
N SER A 151 -19.56 69.09 19.53
CA SER A 151 -19.16 69.28 20.93
C SER A 151 -17.66 69.58 20.91
N GLN A 152 -17.22 70.55 21.70
CA GLN A 152 -15.81 70.94 21.75
C GLN A 152 -14.92 69.71 21.92
N ASN A 153 -14.12 69.43 20.89
CA ASN A 153 -13.19 68.32 20.78
C ASN A 153 -12.22 68.31 21.97
N ARG A 154 -12.52 67.53 23.00
CA ARG A 154 -11.53 67.18 24.02
C ARG A 154 -11.02 65.79 23.68
N GLU A 155 -10.15 65.73 22.67
CA GLU A 155 -9.38 64.52 22.35
C GLU A 155 -8.88 63.85 23.63
N CYS A 156 -8.97 62.52 23.70
CA CYS A 156 -8.57 61.75 24.87
C CYS A 156 -7.14 62.13 25.30
N LEU A 157 -6.98 62.63 26.52
CA LEU A 157 -5.66 62.94 27.06
C LEU A 157 -4.94 61.63 27.40
N ARG A 158 -3.65 61.53 27.08
CA ARG A 158 -2.87 60.28 27.13
C ARG A 158 -1.59 60.52 27.91
N MET A 159 -1.37 59.76 28.98
CA MET A 159 -0.33 60.06 29.95
C MET A 159 0.42 58.79 30.28
N VAL A 160 1.75 58.86 30.38
CA VAL A 160 2.57 57.75 30.89
C VAL A 160 3.21 58.14 32.21
N LEU A 161 3.15 57.25 33.22
CA LEU A 161 3.85 57.44 34.50
C LEU A 161 5.10 56.59 34.53
N ILE A 162 6.21 57.24 34.84
CA ILE A 162 7.53 56.64 35.00
C ILE A 162 8.12 57.07 36.35
N GLY A 163 9.06 56.32 36.91
CA GLY A 163 9.43 56.47 38.34
C GLY A 163 9.97 55.18 38.92
N LYS A 164 10.70 55.26 40.05
CA LYS A 164 11.26 54.06 40.69
C LYS A 164 10.17 53.21 41.34
N THR A 165 10.49 51.98 41.69
CA THR A 165 9.57 51.17 42.51
C THR A 165 9.36 51.86 43.86
N GLY A 166 8.11 52.02 44.26
CA GLY A 166 7.76 52.71 45.52
C GLY A 166 7.64 54.23 45.44
N SER A 167 7.93 54.89 44.31
CA SER A 167 7.79 56.35 44.17
C SER A 167 6.34 56.87 44.16
N GLY A 168 5.35 55.99 44.29
CA GLY A 168 3.95 56.39 44.33
C GLY A 168 3.23 56.42 42.97
N LYS A 169 3.84 55.98 41.85
CA LYS A 169 3.22 55.95 40.51
C LYS A 169 1.77 55.48 40.49
N SER A 170 1.50 54.28 41.02
CA SER A 170 0.14 53.72 41.03
C SER A 170 -0.84 54.54 41.87
N SER A 171 -0.37 55.15 42.96
CA SER A 171 -1.20 56.04 43.77
C SER A 171 -1.51 57.33 43.01
N THR A 172 -0.50 57.95 42.38
CA THR A 172 -0.66 59.13 41.53
C THR A 172 -1.63 58.86 40.38
N ALA A 173 -1.51 57.73 39.69
CA ALA A 173 -2.44 57.34 38.62
C ALA A 173 -3.89 57.22 39.13
N ASN A 174 -4.10 56.62 40.31
CA ASN A 174 -5.43 56.53 40.92
C ASN A 174 -5.98 57.90 41.33
N THR A 175 -5.13 58.79 41.86
CA THR A 175 -5.51 60.16 42.22
C THR A 175 -5.96 60.93 40.98
N ILE A 176 -5.20 60.86 39.88
CA ILE A 176 -5.56 61.46 38.59
C ILE A 176 -6.93 60.94 38.15
N LEU A 177 -7.08 59.61 38.02
CA LEU A 177 -8.31 58.96 37.54
C LEU A 177 -9.50 59.06 38.50
N GLY A 178 -9.30 59.51 39.75
CA GLY A 178 -10.34 59.60 40.77
C GLY A 178 -10.89 58.25 41.24
N LYS A 179 -10.29 57.14 40.81
CA LYS A 179 -10.73 55.76 41.09
C LYS A 179 -9.51 54.85 41.30
N LYS A 180 -9.68 53.80 42.11
CA LYS A 180 -8.63 52.82 42.43
C LYS A 180 -8.49 51.76 41.33
N HIS A 181 -7.89 52.11 40.20
CA HIS A 181 -7.64 51.18 39.10
C HIS A 181 -6.37 50.34 39.30
N PHE A 182 -5.28 50.98 39.76
CA PHE A 182 -4.00 50.33 40.00
C PHE A 182 -3.88 49.94 41.48
N LYS A 183 -3.36 48.76 41.80
CA LYS A 183 -3.12 48.38 43.20
C LYS A 183 -1.81 49.00 43.68
N PRO A 184 -1.80 49.99 44.61
CA PRO A 184 -0.57 50.54 45.14
C PRO A 184 0.21 49.43 45.86
N ARG A 185 1.47 49.24 45.51
CA ARG A 185 2.35 48.24 46.14
C ARG A 185 3.29 48.96 47.09
N ILE A 186 3.11 48.75 48.39
CA ILE A 186 4.11 49.07 49.42
C ILE A 186 5.11 47.92 49.42
N ALA A 187 6.41 48.22 49.43
CA ALA A 187 7.47 47.21 49.55
C ALA A 187 7.23 46.32 50.80
N PRO A 188 7.51 45.00 50.75
CA PRO A 188 8.38 44.28 49.83
C PRO A 188 7.62 43.55 48.70
N LYS A 189 6.44 44.03 48.30
CA LYS A 189 5.69 43.42 47.19
C LYS A 189 6.48 43.53 45.88
N PRO A 190 6.40 42.52 44.99
CA PRO A 190 7.16 42.51 43.74
C PRO A 190 6.81 43.73 42.87
N ALA A 191 7.81 44.27 42.18
CA ALA A 191 7.64 45.38 41.26
C ALA A 191 6.63 45.05 40.14
N ILE A 192 6.07 46.09 39.51
CA ILE A 192 5.23 45.95 38.32
C ILE A 192 6.14 45.47 37.18
N LYS A 193 5.79 44.34 36.55
CA LYS A 193 6.63 43.68 35.53
C LYS A 193 6.23 44.00 34.09
N SER A 194 5.10 44.67 33.88
CA SER A 194 4.61 45.07 32.56
C SER A 194 3.73 46.32 32.62
N CYS A 195 3.63 47.07 31.52
CA CYS A 195 2.74 48.23 31.42
C CYS A 195 1.27 47.86 31.70
N GLU A 196 0.59 48.69 32.50
CA GLU A 196 -0.83 48.59 32.83
C GLU A 196 -1.53 49.89 32.39
N GLN A 197 -2.69 49.81 31.72
CA GLN A 197 -3.45 50.97 31.26
C GLN A 197 -4.80 51.06 31.99
N ALA A 198 -5.22 52.27 32.34
CA ALA A 198 -6.56 52.56 32.79
C ALA A 198 -7.02 53.91 32.25
N SER A 199 -8.33 54.09 32.11
CA SER A 199 -8.92 55.34 31.63
C SER A 199 -10.12 55.73 32.47
N ALA A 200 -10.34 57.03 32.64
CA ALA A 200 -11.50 57.59 33.32
C ALA A 200 -11.90 58.92 32.68
N GLU A 201 -13.16 59.29 32.82
CA GLU A 201 -13.66 60.61 32.43
C GLU A 201 -13.45 61.59 33.59
N ILE A 202 -12.80 62.72 33.30
CA ILE A 202 -12.50 63.80 34.25
C ILE A 202 -12.97 65.10 33.61
N ASP A 203 -13.90 65.80 34.27
CA ASP A 203 -14.46 67.07 33.80
C ASP A 203 -14.94 67.03 32.33
N GLY A 204 -15.54 65.91 31.90
CA GLY A 204 -16.01 65.69 30.53
C GLY A 204 -14.93 65.34 29.50
N ARG A 205 -13.69 65.09 29.93
CA ARG A 205 -12.57 64.64 29.06
C ARG A 205 -12.13 63.22 29.44
N THR A 206 -12.00 62.35 28.45
CA THR A 206 -11.38 61.03 28.67
C THR A 206 -9.89 61.18 28.93
N VAL A 207 -9.40 60.63 30.03
CA VAL A 207 -7.99 60.60 30.40
C VAL A 207 -7.54 59.15 30.50
N ALA A 208 -6.57 58.78 29.66
CA ALA A 208 -5.92 57.48 29.62
C ALA A 208 -4.53 57.56 30.24
N VAL A 209 -4.25 56.65 31.17
CA VAL A 209 -3.03 56.61 31.95
C VAL A 209 -2.38 55.23 31.81
N VAL A 210 -1.14 55.18 31.34
CA VAL A 210 -0.30 53.98 31.39
C VAL A 210 0.67 54.09 32.57
N ASN A 211 0.61 53.12 33.47
CA ASN A 211 1.57 52.95 34.54
C ASN A 211 2.68 52.00 34.06
N MET A 212 3.87 52.53 33.86
CA MET A 212 5.01 51.77 33.36
C MET A 212 5.71 51.01 34.51
N PRO A 213 6.32 49.83 34.25
CA PRO A 213 7.32 49.24 35.13
C PRO A 213 8.38 50.26 35.53
N ALA A 214 9.05 50.02 36.65
CA ALA A 214 10.11 50.93 37.08
C ALA A 214 11.24 50.93 36.03
N LEU A 215 11.34 52.04 35.28
CA LEU A 215 12.44 52.30 34.35
C LEU A 215 13.82 52.19 35.02
N PHE A 216 13.85 52.44 36.33
CA PHE A 216 15.04 52.50 37.16
C PHE A 216 15.36 51.18 37.86
N ASP A 217 14.60 50.11 37.59
CA ASP A 217 14.82 48.82 38.23
C ASP A 217 16.00 48.08 37.56
N LYS A 218 17.12 47.96 38.28
CA LYS A 218 18.31 47.21 37.83
C LYS A 218 18.06 45.72 37.59
N THR A 219 16.91 45.19 38.00
CA THR A 219 16.53 43.79 37.73
C THR A 219 15.96 43.58 36.32
N LEU A 220 15.62 44.66 35.60
CA LEU A 220 15.18 44.60 34.20
C LEU A 220 16.36 44.84 33.25
N SER A 221 16.46 44.02 32.21
CA SER A 221 17.44 44.24 31.14
C SER A 221 17.03 45.40 30.23
N ASP A 222 18.01 46.09 29.64
CA ASP A 222 17.79 47.17 28.67
C ASP A 222 16.79 46.79 27.57
N GLY A 223 16.91 45.57 27.03
CA GLY A 223 15.99 45.06 26.00
C GLY A 223 14.55 44.90 26.51
N LYS A 224 14.36 44.55 27.79
CA LYS A 224 13.03 44.44 28.39
C LYS A 224 12.41 45.81 28.61
N ILE A 225 13.20 46.79 29.05
CA ILE A 225 12.75 48.18 29.19
C ILE A 225 12.32 48.73 27.83
N GLN A 226 13.13 48.54 26.79
CA GLN A 226 12.79 48.97 25.43
C GLN A 226 11.52 48.31 24.88
N GLN A 227 11.28 47.03 25.20
CA GLN A 227 10.04 46.34 24.85
C GLN A 227 8.81 46.97 25.54
N GLU A 228 8.91 47.27 26.83
CA GLU A 228 7.81 47.90 27.58
C GLU A 228 7.59 49.35 27.14
N THR A 229 8.64 50.08 26.73
CA THR A 229 8.51 51.40 26.10
C THR A 229 7.70 51.30 24.81
N LYS A 230 8.05 50.39 23.88
CA LYS A 230 7.28 50.16 22.65
C LYS A 230 5.82 49.78 22.93
N LYS A 231 5.61 48.93 23.94
CA LYS A 231 4.26 48.54 24.40
C LYS A 231 3.47 49.75 24.93
N CYS A 232 4.12 50.64 25.68
CA CYS A 232 3.51 51.87 26.18
C CYS A 232 3.06 52.78 25.03
N PHE A 233 3.92 53.02 24.02
CA PHE A 233 3.55 53.80 22.84
C PHE A 233 2.37 53.18 22.08
N SER A 234 2.36 51.84 21.94
CA SER A 234 1.24 51.13 21.32
C SER A 234 -0.07 51.30 22.10
N MET A 235 -0.04 51.26 23.43
CA MET A 235 -1.21 51.47 24.30
C MET A 235 -1.74 52.91 24.29
N LEU A 236 -0.88 53.89 24.01
CA LEU A 236 -1.19 55.31 23.98
C LEU A 236 -1.18 55.90 22.56
N SER A 237 -1.35 55.08 21.52
CA SER A 237 -1.33 55.52 20.12
C SER A 237 -2.26 56.73 19.88
N PRO A 238 -1.84 57.76 19.13
CA PRO A 238 -0.57 57.91 18.39
C PRO A 238 0.69 58.18 19.25
N GLY A 239 0.52 58.43 20.56
CA GLY A 239 1.60 58.63 21.53
C GLY A 239 1.12 59.36 22.79
N PRO A 240 1.91 59.35 23.89
CA PRO A 240 1.57 60.09 25.10
C PRO A 240 1.60 61.61 24.84
N HIS A 241 0.63 62.32 25.39
CA HIS A 241 0.62 63.79 25.46
C HIS A 241 1.63 64.32 26.49
N VAL A 242 1.92 63.53 27.52
CA VAL A 242 2.84 63.90 28.60
C VAL A 242 3.48 62.66 29.21
N ILE A 243 4.73 62.83 29.63
CA ILE A 243 5.50 61.87 30.42
C ILE A 243 5.56 62.42 31.86
N LEU A 244 4.96 61.70 32.81
CA LEU A 244 4.97 62.07 34.22
C LEU A 244 6.10 61.32 34.95
N LEU A 245 7.14 62.04 35.34
CA LEU A 245 8.21 61.49 36.17
C LEU A 245 7.85 61.63 37.65
N VAL A 246 7.52 60.50 38.28
CA VAL A 246 7.07 60.45 39.66
C VAL A 246 8.23 60.19 40.61
N LEU A 247 8.54 61.19 41.42
CA LEU A 247 9.53 61.18 42.49
C LEU A 247 8.87 61.31 43.86
N GLN A 248 9.57 60.88 44.89
CA GLN A 248 9.12 61.02 46.27
C GLN A 248 9.91 62.15 46.95
N ILE A 249 9.22 63.01 47.70
CA ILE A 249 9.88 63.97 48.59
C ILE A 249 10.72 63.20 49.62
N GLY A 250 11.92 63.73 49.90
CA GLY A 250 12.92 63.13 50.78
C GLY A 250 14.27 62.90 50.07
N ASN A 251 14.88 61.74 50.35
CA ASN A 251 16.20 61.40 49.80
C ASN A 251 16.08 60.77 48.39
N PHE A 252 16.75 61.38 47.42
CA PHE A 252 16.84 60.88 46.04
C PHE A 252 17.95 59.84 45.91
N THR A 253 17.62 58.68 45.34
CA THR A 253 18.61 57.63 45.05
C THR A 253 19.41 57.97 43.79
N GLN A 254 20.58 57.35 43.61
CA GLN A 254 21.34 57.53 42.36
C GLN A 254 20.50 57.14 41.12
N GLU A 255 19.68 56.09 41.26
CA GLU A 255 18.71 55.67 40.25
C GLU A 255 17.73 56.79 39.85
N GLU A 256 17.30 57.62 40.80
CA GLU A 256 16.48 58.80 40.51
C GLU A 256 17.32 59.93 39.92
N LYS A 257 18.59 60.08 40.33
CA LYS A 257 19.51 61.08 39.76
C LYS A 257 19.79 60.87 38.28
N ASP A 258 19.81 59.61 37.85
CA ASP A 258 20.03 59.20 36.46
C ASP A 258 18.72 59.27 35.62
N SER A 259 17.60 59.76 36.18
CA SER A 259 16.28 59.71 35.53
C SER A 259 16.24 60.38 34.17
N VAL A 260 16.86 61.56 34.06
CA VAL A 260 16.87 62.36 32.82
C VAL A 260 17.58 61.62 31.70
N GLU A 261 18.74 61.04 31.98
CA GLU A 261 19.53 60.30 31.02
C GLU A 261 18.81 59.02 30.57
N LEU A 262 18.14 58.33 31.49
CA LEU A 262 17.37 57.12 31.17
C LEU A 262 16.10 57.44 30.37
N ILE A 263 15.43 58.55 30.65
CA ILE A 263 14.30 59.04 29.85
C ILE A 263 14.78 59.34 28.42
N LYS A 264 15.87 60.09 28.27
CA LYS A 264 16.50 60.35 26.97
C LYS A 264 16.90 59.06 26.24
N LYS A 265 17.49 58.09 26.96
CA LYS A 265 17.92 56.80 26.42
C LYS A 265 16.76 55.99 25.84
N TYR A 266 15.62 55.91 26.54
CA TYR A 266 14.52 55.02 26.15
C TYR A 266 13.41 55.69 25.38
N PHE A 267 13.11 56.95 25.70
CA PHE A 267 12.07 57.72 25.04
C PHE A 267 12.64 58.58 23.92
N GLY A 268 13.92 58.94 23.92
CA GLY A 268 14.57 59.77 22.90
C GLY A 268 14.91 61.17 23.42
N ASN A 269 15.80 61.88 22.72
CA ASN A 269 16.33 63.17 23.21
C ASN A 269 15.27 64.27 23.36
N LYS A 270 14.21 64.24 22.53
CA LYS A 270 13.10 65.20 22.57
C LYS A 270 12.05 64.91 23.66
N SER A 271 12.25 63.86 24.45
CA SER A 271 11.28 63.47 25.48
C SER A 271 11.17 64.49 26.62
N GLU A 272 12.24 65.25 26.91
CA GLU A 272 12.28 66.27 27.97
C GLU A 272 11.21 67.35 27.77
N ASP A 273 10.91 67.71 26.53
CA ASP A 273 9.89 68.71 26.19
C ASP A 273 8.47 68.25 26.54
N TYR A 274 8.27 66.98 26.88
CA TYR A 274 7.00 66.39 27.28
C TYR A 274 6.98 65.93 28.74
N VAL A 275 8.05 66.17 29.51
CA VAL A 275 8.15 65.75 30.92
C VAL A 275 7.55 66.78 31.87
N ILE A 276 6.73 66.29 32.80
CA ILE A 276 6.34 67.01 34.02
C ILE A 276 6.78 66.18 35.23
N VAL A 277 7.48 66.82 36.18
CA VAL A 277 7.95 66.14 37.40
C VAL A 277 6.85 66.15 38.47
N ILE A 278 6.46 64.97 38.96
CA ILE A 278 5.48 64.83 40.04
C ILE A 278 6.20 64.48 41.34
N PHE A 279 6.09 65.35 42.34
CA PHE A 279 6.61 65.10 43.68
C PHE A 279 5.49 64.57 44.57
N THR A 280 5.61 63.33 45.00
CA THR A 280 4.65 62.69 45.90
C THR A 280 5.03 62.88 47.36
N ARG A 281 4.05 62.66 48.25
CA ARG A 281 4.16 62.90 49.70
C ARG A 281 4.25 64.38 50.05
N GLY A 282 3.49 65.21 49.34
CA GLY A 282 3.37 66.64 49.67
C GLY A 282 2.90 66.91 51.10
N ASP A 283 2.21 65.95 51.73
CA ASP A 283 1.83 66.01 53.14
C ASP A 283 3.02 65.95 54.11
N GLU A 284 4.18 65.45 53.68
CA GLU A 284 5.41 65.41 54.49
C GLU A 284 6.18 66.74 54.48
N LEU A 285 5.72 67.75 53.74
CA LEU A 285 6.29 69.11 53.78
C LEU A 285 5.83 69.93 54.99
N GLU A 286 4.78 69.47 55.70
CA GLU A 286 4.19 70.19 56.84
C GLU A 286 3.90 71.67 56.52
N ASP A 287 4.49 72.61 57.26
CA ASP A 287 4.33 74.06 57.06
C ASP A 287 5.33 74.66 56.04
N GLN A 288 6.24 73.84 55.50
CA GLN A 288 7.24 74.28 54.53
C GLN A 288 6.64 74.35 53.11
N THR A 289 6.96 75.40 52.37
CA THR A 289 6.63 75.47 50.93
C THR A 289 7.55 74.56 50.12
N PHE A 290 7.05 74.06 48.98
CA PHE A 290 7.88 73.21 48.11
C PHE A 290 9.10 73.97 47.56
N GLU A 291 8.97 75.27 47.32
CA GLU A 291 10.07 76.14 46.90
C GLU A 291 11.19 76.17 47.95
N SER A 292 10.84 76.31 49.24
CA SER A 292 11.82 76.26 50.33
C SER A 292 12.46 74.87 50.44
N TYR A 293 11.71 73.79 50.19
CA TYR A 293 12.26 72.43 50.16
C TYR A 293 13.31 72.27 49.04
N ILE A 294 13.06 72.80 47.84
CA ILE A 294 14.01 72.75 46.72
C ILE A 294 15.28 73.54 47.01
N GLU A 295 15.19 74.65 47.75
CA GLU A 295 16.37 75.45 48.13
C GLU A 295 17.38 74.65 48.94
N GLY A 296 16.90 73.77 49.83
CA GLY A 296 17.71 72.86 50.65
C GLY A 296 18.11 71.55 49.96
N CYS A 297 17.54 71.23 48.80
CA CYS A 297 17.91 70.05 48.02
C CYS A 297 19.27 70.24 47.33
N ASP A 298 19.92 69.11 47.02
CA ASP A 298 21.09 69.13 46.14
C ASP A 298 20.71 69.64 44.73
N GLY A 299 21.71 70.09 43.97
CA GLY A 299 21.49 70.70 42.66
C GLY A 299 20.77 69.81 41.63
N PHE A 300 20.61 68.51 41.91
CA PHE A 300 19.89 67.57 41.06
C PHE A 300 18.43 67.96 40.85
N VAL A 301 17.68 68.29 41.92
CA VAL A 301 16.24 68.61 41.80
C VAL A 301 16.03 69.86 40.96
N LYS A 302 16.85 70.89 41.19
CA LYS A 302 16.84 72.13 40.40
C LYS A 302 17.15 71.86 38.93
N LYS A 303 18.18 71.04 38.66
CA LYS A 303 18.54 70.63 37.30
C LYS A 303 17.39 69.88 36.63
N LEU A 304 16.81 68.88 37.28
CA LEU A 304 15.71 68.08 36.73
C LEU A 304 14.49 68.94 36.37
N ILE A 305 14.10 69.86 37.25
CA ILE A 305 12.98 70.78 37.00
C ILE A 305 13.32 71.70 35.81
N ASN A 306 14.55 72.21 35.73
CA ASN A 306 14.99 73.07 34.64
C ASN A 306 15.05 72.34 33.29
N ASP A 307 15.59 71.11 33.27
CA ASP A 307 15.61 70.24 32.09
C ASP A 307 14.19 69.87 31.63
N SER A 308 13.22 69.89 32.56
CA SER A 308 11.79 69.71 32.28
C SER A 308 11.05 71.04 32.01
N GLY A 309 11.74 72.11 31.63
CA GLY A 309 11.13 73.41 31.29
C GLY A 309 10.45 74.13 32.48
N GLY A 310 10.88 73.86 33.71
CA GLY A 310 10.28 74.42 34.93
C GLY A 310 8.99 73.71 35.37
N ARG A 311 8.61 72.60 34.73
CA ARG A 311 7.30 71.96 34.94
C ARG A 311 7.37 70.90 36.04
N TYR A 312 6.73 71.20 37.17
CA TYR A 312 6.52 70.24 38.25
C TYR A 312 5.14 70.38 38.91
N GLN A 313 4.70 69.38 39.66
CA GLN A 313 3.51 69.43 40.51
C GLN A 313 3.73 68.60 41.78
N VAL A 314 3.22 69.09 42.92
CA VAL A 314 3.25 68.36 44.19
C VAL A 314 1.91 67.65 44.41
N PHE A 315 1.96 66.37 44.79
CA PHE A 315 0.80 65.52 44.99
C PHE A 315 0.73 65.00 46.43
N ASN A 316 -0.44 65.14 47.04
CA ASN A 316 -0.82 64.43 48.25
C ASN A 316 -1.78 63.30 47.87
N ASN A 317 -1.23 62.11 47.65
CA ASN A 317 -2.00 60.92 47.28
C ASN A 317 -2.82 60.32 48.44
N LYS A 318 -2.71 60.85 49.67
CA LYS A 318 -3.58 60.45 50.80
C LYS A 318 -4.89 61.23 50.78
N ASP A 319 -4.89 62.44 50.22
CA ASP A 319 -6.08 63.27 50.07
C ASP A 319 -6.73 63.06 48.70
N TYR A 320 -7.64 62.09 48.64
CA TYR A 320 -8.43 61.79 47.45
C TYR A 320 -9.50 62.86 47.14
N THR A 321 -9.79 63.76 48.08
CA THR A 321 -10.85 64.76 47.94
C THR A 321 -10.36 66.04 47.29
N ASN A 322 -9.08 66.35 47.43
CA ASN A 322 -8.45 67.47 46.73
C ASN A 322 -8.32 67.18 45.24
N ARG A 323 -9.32 67.62 44.47
CA ARG A 323 -9.31 67.60 43.00
C ARG A 323 -8.50 68.73 42.39
N THR A 324 -8.17 69.78 43.15
CA THR A 324 -7.38 70.93 42.69
C THR A 324 -6.00 70.48 42.17
N GLN A 325 -5.32 69.56 42.86
CA GLN A 325 -4.03 69.02 42.40
C GLN A 325 -4.12 68.35 41.01
N VAL A 326 -5.29 67.77 40.68
CA VAL A 326 -5.54 67.13 39.39
C VAL A 326 -5.86 68.19 38.34
N SER A 327 -6.72 69.16 38.66
CA SER A 327 -7.05 70.27 37.75
C SER A 327 -5.82 71.12 37.39
N GLU A 328 -4.93 71.39 38.35
CA GLU A 328 -3.66 72.08 38.12
C GLU A 328 -2.72 71.27 37.21
N LEU A 329 -2.61 69.96 37.44
CA LEU A 329 -1.84 69.08 36.57
C LEU A 329 -2.39 69.08 35.15
N LEU A 330 -3.71 68.95 34.98
CA LEU A 330 -4.34 68.96 33.66
C LEU A 330 -4.08 70.29 32.94
N ALA A 331 -4.19 71.43 33.62
CA ALA A 331 -3.86 72.73 33.05
C ALA A 331 -2.41 72.83 32.57
N LYS A 332 -1.44 72.29 33.33
CA LYS A 332 -0.03 72.22 32.93
C LYS A 332 0.17 71.35 31.70
N ILE A 333 -0.53 70.21 31.62
CA ILE A 333 -0.46 69.30 30.47
C ILE A 333 -0.98 69.98 29.21
N GLU A 334 -2.07 70.73 29.29
CA GLU A 334 -2.58 71.49 28.13
C GLU A 334 -1.54 72.50 27.61
N SER A 335 -0.75 73.11 28.50
CA SER A 335 0.36 73.98 28.08
C SER A 335 1.43 73.19 27.34
N VAL A 336 1.83 72.02 27.86
CA VAL A 336 2.81 71.13 27.21
C VAL A 336 2.35 70.72 25.82
N VAL A 337 1.08 70.30 25.67
CA VAL A 337 0.54 69.87 24.37
C VAL A 337 0.49 71.03 23.39
N ARG A 338 0.09 72.22 23.84
CA ARG A 338 0.02 73.43 23.00
C ARG A 338 1.40 73.92 22.56
N GLU A 339 2.38 73.92 23.46
CA GLU A 339 3.77 74.35 23.18
C GLU A 339 4.48 73.40 22.21
N ASN A 340 4.20 72.10 22.30
CA ASN A 340 4.83 71.09 21.46
C ASN A 340 4.07 70.74 20.17
N GLY A 341 2.88 71.32 19.97
CA GLY A 341 2.08 71.10 18.76
C GLY A 341 1.45 69.71 18.64
N GLY A 342 1.27 68.98 19.75
CA GLY A 342 0.61 67.67 19.75
C GLY A 342 1.13 66.69 20.80
N CYS A 343 0.98 65.39 20.52
CA CYS A 343 1.48 64.32 21.37
C CYS A 343 2.88 63.86 20.95
N TYR A 344 3.63 63.28 21.90
CA TYR A 344 4.93 62.69 21.66
C TYR A 344 4.81 61.44 20.77
N ASN A 345 5.17 61.55 19.50
CA ASN A 345 5.03 60.46 18.53
C ASN A 345 6.24 59.50 18.57
N ALA A 346 6.03 58.26 18.14
CA ALA A 346 7.09 57.24 18.15
C ALA A 346 8.26 57.55 17.18
N GLU A 347 8.06 58.44 16.21
CA GLU A 347 9.11 58.91 15.28
C GLU A 347 10.15 59.80 15.98
N MET A 348 9.76 60.52 17.05
CA MET A 348 10.67 61.34 17.87
C MET A 348 11.59 60.51 18.78
N VAL A 349 11.40 59.18 18.85
CA VAL A 349 12.29 58.24 19.56
C VAL A 349 13.56 57.97 18.73
N ASP A 350 13.54 58.24 17.41
CA ASP A 350 14.56 57.77 16.44
C ASP A 350 15.71 58.77 16.15
N ASP A 351 15.84 59.84 16.94
CA ASP A 351 16.94 60.82 16.80
C ASP A 351 18.30 60.33 17.36
N THR A 352 18.42 59.08 17.84
CA THR A 352 19.73 58.50 18.20
C THR A 352 20.48 58.03 16.96
N SER A 353 21.19 58.97 16.33
CA SER A 353 22.13 58.78 15.22
C SER A 353 23.11 57.60 15.40
N GLU A 354 23.43 57.22 16.63
CA GLU A 354 24.36 56.13 16.93
C GLU A 354 23.76 54.73 16.74
N LEU A 355 22.46 54.55 16.99
CA LEU A 355 21.78 53.27 16.79
C LEU A 355 21.57 52.98 15.30
N ARG A 356 21.25 54.01 14.50
CA ARG A 356 21.16 53.90 13.03
C ARG A 356 22.50 53.51 12.42
N VAL A 357 23.61 54.11 12.86
CA VAL A 357 24.95 53.76 12.37
C VAL A 357 25.37 52.35 12.81
N GLN A 358 25.06 51.92 14.05
CA GLN A 358 25.34 50.55 14.48
C GLN A 358 24.46 49.52 13.76
N VAL A 359 23.17 49.79 13.58
CA VAL A 359 22.27 48.90 12.83
C VAL A 359 22.69 48.84 11.36
N GLU A 360 23.06 49.96 10.74
CA GLU A 360 23.56 49.98 9.37
C GLU A 360 24.92 49.25 9.24
N ARG A 361 25.81 49.37 10.23
CA ARG A 361 27.07 48.61 10.27
C ARG A 361 26.83 47.11 10.46
N VAL A 362 25.93 46.72 11.35
CA VAL A 362 25.53 45.33 11.57
C VAL A 362 24.81 44.76 10.35
N LEU A 363 23.97 45.54 9.69
CA LEU A 363 23.31 45.15 8.44
C LEU A 363 24.34 44.97 7.32
N LYS A 364 25.32 45.87 7.17
CA LYS A 364 26.44 45.70 6.22
C LYS A 364 27.29 44.47 6.53
N GLU A 365 27.66 44.27 7.78
CA GLU A 365 28.42 43.10 8.22
C GLU A 365 27.65 41.80 7.96
N LYS A 366 26.32 41.80 8.19
CA LYS A 366 25.44 40.65 7.91
C LYS A 366 25.21 40.42 6.43
N GLU A 367 25.13 41.47 5.62
CA GLU A 367 24.99 41.41 4.16
C GLU A 367 26.28 40.89 3.51
N GLU A 368 27.45 41.30 4.01
CA GLU A 368 28.75 40.74 3.61
C GLU A 368 28.92 39.29 4.08
N GLU A 369 28.48 38.94 5.29
CA GLU A 369 28.47 37.57 5.78
C GLU A 369 27.56 36.67 4.92
N MET A 370 26.39 37.17 4.53
CA MET A 370 25.50 36.50 3.59
C MET A 370 26.15 36.33 2.22
N LYS A 371 26.75 37.38 1.65
CA LYS A 371 27.48 37.27 0.37
C LYS A 371 28.60 36.23 0.43
N ARG A 372 29.40 36.20 1.49
CA ARG A 372 30.45 35.17 1.67
C ARG A 372 29.87 33.77 1.81
N LYS A 373 28.73 33.62 2.49
CA LYS A 373 28.03 32.34 2.61
C LYS A 373 27.42 31.90 1.27
N ASP A 374 26.84 32.81 0.52
CA ASP A 374 26.28 32.57 -0.81
C ASP A 374 27.37 32.19 -1.82
N GLU A 375 28.50 32.89 -1.83
CA GLU A 375 29.67 32.55 -2.66
C GLU A 375 30.24 31.17 -2.30
N LYS A 376 30.34 30.87 -1.00
CA LYS A 376 30.77 29.56 -0.52
C LYS A 376 29.78 28.46 -0.93
N HIS A 377 28.48 28.71 -0.79
CA HIS A 377 27.44 27.79 -1.23
C HIS A 377 27.44 27.59 -2.75
N GLU A 378 27.72 28.63 -3.54
CA GLU A 378 27.84 28.53 -4.99
C GLU A 378 29.04 27.66 -5.39
N GLN A 379 30.19 27.81 -4.69
CA GLN A 379 31.36 26.94 -4.88
C GLN A 379 31.10 25.49 -4.47
N GLU A 380 30.38 25.27 -3.37
CA GLU A 380 29.95 23.93 -2.94
C GLU A 380 29.00 23.29 -3.97
N LEU A 381 28.05 24.06 -4.51
CA LEU A 381 27.13 23.63 -5.57
C LEU A 381 27.87 23.28 -6.87
N LYS A 382 28.87 24.07 -7.27
CA LYS A 382 29.72 23.77 -8.45
C LYS A 382 30.50 22.47 -8.24
N THR A 383 31.04 22.26 -7.05
CA THR A 383 31.80 21.06 -6.70
C THR A 383 30.91 19.81 -6.63
N LEU A 384 29.72 19.94 -6.03
CA LEU A 384 28.70 18.89 -5.99
C LEU A 384 28.23 18.52 -7.39
N LYS A 385 27.95 19.50 -8.27
CA LYS A 385 27.58 19.25 -9.67
C LYS A 385 28.66 18.48 -10.43
N LYS A 386 29.94 18.85 -10.23
CA LYS A 386 31.07 18.15 -10.86
C LYS A 386 31.14 16.69 -10.42
N LYS A 387 31.09 16.41 -9.11
CA LYS A 387 31.08 15.03 -8.57
C LYS A 387 29.88 14.21 -9.07
N ASN A 388 28.71 14.83 -9.18
CA ASN A 388 27.51 14.15 -9.66
C ASN A 388 27.62 13.79 -11.15
N ASN A 389 28.22 14.65 -11.97
CA ASN A 389 28.50 14.33 -13.38
C ASN A 389 29.54 13.21 -13.51
N GLU A 390 30.63 13.26 -12.74
CA GLU A 390 31.65 12.19 -12.71
C GLU A 390 31.01 10.84 -12.31
N GLN A 391 30.18 10.81 -11.26
CA GLN A 391 29.45 9.60 -10.86
C GLN A 391 28.47 9.11 -11.93
N ARG A 392 27.79 10.02 -12.64
CA ARG A 392 26.90 9.64 -13.76
C ARG A 392 27.67 8.99 -14.90
N GLU A 393 28.84 9.51 -15.24
CA GLU A 393 29.73 8.94 -16.26
C GLU A 393 30.26 7.55 -15.84
N GLU A 394 30.66 7.38 -14.58
CA GLU A 394 31.09 6.08 -14.04
C GLU A 394 29.95 5.04 -14.10
N ILE A 395 28.74 5.40 -13.65
CA ILE A 395 27.56 4.52 -13.71
C ILE A 395 27.24 4.15 -15.16
N GLU A 396 27.37 5.09 -16.10
CA GLU A 396 27.12 4.82 -17.51
C GLU A 396 28.17 3.88 -18.11
N GLN A 397 29.45 4.05 -17.78
CA GLN A 397 30.51 3.12 -18.19
C GLN A 397 30.31 1.73 -17.61
N GLU A 398 29.93 1.62 -16.33
CA GLU A 398 29.66 0.34 -15.68
C GLU A 398 28.44 -0.35 -16.34
N ARG A 399 27.38 0.39 -16.65
CA ARG A 399 26.22 -0.13 -17.41
C ARG A 399 26.63 -0.66 -18.78
N LYS A 400 27.49 0.06 -19.52
CA LYS A 400 28.01 -0.38 -20.81
C LYS A 400 28.85 -1.65 -20.69
N GLN A 401 29.70 -1.76 -19.67
CA GLN A 401 30.47 -2.99 -19.41
C GLN A 401 29.57 -4.17 -19.05
N ARG A 402 28.61 -3.99 -18.14
CA ARG A 402 27.66 -5.05 -17.75
C ARG A 402 26.80 -5.51 -18.93
N ALA A 403 26.38 -4.59 -19.81
CA ALA A 403 25.62 -4.94 -21.01
C ALA A 403 26.45 -5.81 -21.98
N LYS A 404 27.73 -5.47 -22.19
CA LYS A 404 28.65 -6.31 -23.00
C LYS A 404 28.83 -7.70 -22.39
N GLN A 405 29.06 -7.79 -21.08
CA GLN A 405 29.19 -9.08 -20.38
C GLN A 405 27.92 -9.92 -20.48
N LEU A 406 26.73 -9.29 -20.40
CA LEU A 406 25.46 -9.98 -20.55
C LEU A 406 25.29 -10.52 -21.97
N GLN A 407 25.63 -9.71 -22.98
CA GLN A 407 25.60 -10.12 -24.38
C GLN A 407 26.53 -11.31 -24.65
N GLU A 408 27.77 -11.26 -24.15
CA GLU A 408 28.73 -12.37 -24.28
C GLU A 408 28.23 -13.66 -23.61
N LYS A 409 27.61 -13.54 -22.43
CA LYS A 409 26.99 -14.68 -21.73
C LYS A 409 25.82 -15.25 -22.52
N ASP A 410 24.95 -14.42 -23.06
CA ASP A 410 23.83 -14.86 -23.88
C ASP A 410 24.30 -15.57 -25.15
N GLU A 411 25.32 -15.03 -25.84
CA GLU A 411 25.94 -15.68 -27.00
C GLU A 411 26.55 -17.05 -26.64
N CYS A 412 27.20 -17.16 -25.48
CA CYS A 412 27.73 -18.42 -24.96
C CYS A 412 26.60 -19.44 -24.71
N ILE A 413 25.54 -19.04 -24.02
CA ILE A 413 24.37 -19.90 -23.74
C ILE A 413 23.72 -20.36 -25.05
N GLN A 414 23.59 -19.47 -26.04
CA GLN A 414 23.03 -19.82 -27.35
C GLN A 414 23.92 -20.81 -28.09
N ARG A 415 25.25 -20.67 -28.01
CA ARG A 415 26.20 -21.62 -28.60
C ARG A 415 26.07 -23.00 -27.97
N GLU A 416 26.08 -23.10 -26.63
CA GLU A 416 25.89 -24.37 -25.93
C GLU A 416 24.54 -25.02 -26.23
N ARG A 417 23.47 -24.23 -26.38
CA ARG A 417 22.14 -24.75 -26.77
C ARG A 417 22.16 -25.35 -28.17
N ARG A 418 22.87 -24.71 -29.12
CA ARG A 418 23.04 -25.23 -30.49
C ARG A 418 23.86 -26.51 -30.51
N GLU A 419 24.92 -26.59 -29.73
CA GLU A 419 25.76 -27.79 -29.60
C GLU A 419 24.97 -28.96 -28.99
N ARG A 420 24.30 -28.75 -27.85
CA ARG A 420 23.42 -29.77 -27.23
C ARG A 420 22.31 -30.24 -28.18
N LYS A 421 21.78 -29.35 -29.02
CA LYS A 421 20.79 -29.74 -30.04
C LYS A 421 21.40 -30.66 -31.10
N LYS A 422 22.59 -30.34 -31.61
CA LYS A 422 23.31 -31.18 -32.58
C LYS A 422 23.66 -32.55 -32.00
N GLU A 423 24.12 -32.60 -30.75
CA GLU A 423 24.41 -33.85 -30.04
C GLU A 423 23.17 -34.74 -29.93
N ARG A 424 22.02 -34.17 -29.52
CA ARG A 424 20.74 -34.90 -29.46
C ARG A 424 20.31 -35.42 -30.83
N GLU A 425 20.44 -34.61 -31.88
CA GLU A 425 20.10 -35.02 -33.26
C GLU A 425 21.05 -36.11 -33.79
N GLU A 426 22.33 -36.10 -33.40
CA GLU A 426 23.29 -37.14 -33.75
C GLU A 426 23.05 -38.45 -32.96
N GLU A 427 22.76 -38.35 -31.67
CA GLU A 427 22.39 -39.49 -30.83
C GLU A 427 21.10 -40.15 -31.32
N GLU A 428 20.08 -39.36 -31.68
CA GLU A 428 18.84 -39.87 -32.26
C GLU A 428 19.10 -40.57 -33.61
N ARG A 429 19.95 -40.00 -34.47
CA ARG A 429 20.37 -40.64 -35.73
C ARG A 429 21.10 -41.97 -35.47
N ARG A 430 21.99 -42.02 -34.46
CA ARG A 430 22.69 -43.24 -34.07
C ARG A 430 21.72 -44.32 -33.57
N ARG A 431 20.75 -43.93 -32.73
CA ARG A 431 19.70 -44.81 -32.23
C ARG A 431 18.85 -45.37 -33.37
N LYS A 432 18.39 -44.52 -34.31
CA LYS A 432 17.63 -44.96 -35.50
C LYS A 432 18.40 -45.98 -36.34
N ARG A 433 19.70 -45.75 -36.58
CA ARG A 433 20.56 -46.71 -37.30
C ARG A 433 20.69 -48.04 -36.55
N GLN A 434 20.81 -48.00 -35.22
CA GLN A 434 20.86 -49.23 -34.40
C GLN A 434 19.53 -49.99 -34.45
N GLU A 435 18.39 -49.30 -34.28
CA GLU A 435 17.06 -49.89 -34.37
C GLU A 435 16.81 -50.50 -35.77
N GLU A 436 17.22 -49.81 -36.83
CA GLU A 436 17.12 -50.31 -38.21
C GLU A 436 18.01 -51.55 -38.44
N SER A 437 19.25 -51.53 -37.95
CA SER A 437 20.16 -52.69 -38.02
C SER A 437 19.58 -53.90 -37.28
N GLN A 438 19.07 -53.70 -36.06
CA GLN A 438 18.39 -54.74 -35.28
C GLN A 438 17.15 -55.27 -36.02
N ARG A 439 16.37 -54.39 -36.64
CA ARG A 439 15.19 -54.76 -37.43
C ARG A 439 15.57 -55.60 -38.65
N GLN A 440 16.64 -55.25 -39.35
CA GLN A 440 17.16 -56.03 -40.47
C GLN A 440 17.67 -57.41 -40.01
N GLU A 441 18.37 -57.48 -38.88
CA GLU A 441 18.81 -58.75 -38.28
C GLU A 441 17.62 -59.63 -37.90
N TRP A 442 16.61 -59.06 -37.24
CA TRP A 442 15.36 -59.75 -36.90
C TRP A 442 14.65 -60.27 -38.14
N LYS A 443 14.57 -59.45 -39.19
CA LYS A 443 13.98 -59.86 -40.47
C LYS A 443 14.72 -61.06 -41.08
N ARG A 444 16.06 -61.03 -41.11
CA ARG A 444 16.86 -62.18 -41.57
C ARG A 444 16.61 -63.44 -40.74
N LYS A 445 16.45 -63.32 -39.42
CA LYS A 445 16.13 -64.44 -38.52
C LYS A 445 14.74 -65.02 -38.81
N VAL A 446 13.75 -64.16 -39.05
CA VAL A 446 12.40 -64.58 -39.45
C VAL A 446 12.43 -65.29 -40.80
N ASP A 447 13.04 -64.68 -41.83
CA ASP A 447 13.16 -65.27 -43.16
C ASP A 447 13.88 -66.64 -43.12
N ALA A 448 14.91 -66.79 -42.29
CA ALA A 448 15.60 -68.06 -42.09
C ALA A 448 14.71 -69.10 -41.39
N SER A 449 13.95 -68.68 -40.37
CA SER A 449 13.02 -69.56 -39.65
C SER A 449 11.86 -70.00 -40.55
N GLU A 450 11.32 -69.11 -41.39
CA GLU A 450 10.29 -69.44 -42.37
C GLU A 450 10.78 -70.50 -43.37
N LYS A 451 12.02 -70.39 -43.85
CA LYS A 451 12.62 -71.42 -44.72
C LYS A 451 12.76 -72.77 -44.02
N ILE A 452 13.12 -72.78 -42.74
CA ILE A 452 13.20 -74.02 -41.95
C ILE A 452 11.81 -74.64 -41.85
N VAL A 453 10.81 -73.88 -41.39
CA VAL A 453 9.42 -74.34 -41.27
C VAL A 453 8.88 -74.84 -42.60
N GLN A 454 9.16 -74.16 -43.71
CA GLN A 454 8.74 -74.57 -45.04
C GLN A 454 9.36 -75.91 -45.44
N SER A 455 10.66 -76.11 -45.21
CA SER A 455 11.32 -77.38 -45.52
C SER A 455 10.84 -78.53 -44.62
N GLU A 456 10.60 -78.29 -43.34
CA GLU A 456 9.98 -79.27 -42.44
C GLU A 456 8.55 -79.63 -42.87
N ARG A 457 7.76 -78.64 -43.30
CA ARG A 457 6.41 -78.86 -43.83
C ARG A 457 6.45 -79.74 -45.08
N GLU A 458 7.35 -79.47 -46.02
CA GLU A 458 7.53 -80.29 -47.24
C GLU A 458 7.96 -81.72 -46.90
N GLN A 459 8.88 -81.89 -45.93
CA GLN A 459 9.27 -83.21 -45.44
C GLN A 459 8.09 -83.96 -44.82
N ARG A 460 7.28 -83.27 -44.01
CA ARG A 460 6.08 -83.84 -43.39
C ARG A 460 5.04 -84.26 -44.43
N GLU A 461 4.73 -83.41 -45.40
CA GLU A 461 3.80 -83.73 -46.49
C GLU A 461 4.29 -84.92 -47.33
N ASN A 462 5.60 -85.04 -47.55
CA ASN A 462 6.19 -86.18 -48.25
C ASN A 462 6.11 -87.47 -47.41
N ALA A 463 6.35 -87.39 -46.10
CA ALA A 463 6.19 -88.52 -45.18
C ALA A 463 4.73 -88.99 -45.11
N GLU A 464 3.77 -88.06 -45.04
CA GLU A 464 2.34 -88.37 -45.05
C GLU A 464 1.92 -89.05 -46.37
N ARG A 465 2.41 -88.56 -47.53
CA ARG A 465 2.20 -89.22 -48.84
C ARG A 465 2.75 -90.66 -48.88
N LYS A 466 3.96 -90.89 -48.36
CA LYS A 466 4.54 -92.25 -48.28
C LYS A 466 3.72 -93.17 -47.39
N LEU A 467 3.29 -92.68 -46.23
CA LEU A 467 2.40 -93.42 -45.32
C LEU A 467 1.07 -93.77 -46.00
N GLU A 468 0.50 -92.86 -46.78
CA GLU A 468 -0.75 -93.11 -47.49
C GLU A 468 -0.59 -94.17 -48.60
N LEU A 469 0.54 -94.13 -49.34
CA LEU A 469 0.88 -95.16 -50.33
C LEU A 469 1.02 -96.54 -49.66
N TYR A 470 1.76 -96.61 -48.56
CA TYR A 470 1.92 -97.86 -47.80
C TYR A 470 0.57 -98.38 -47.27
N ARG A 471 -0.30 -97.49 -46.79
CA ARG A 471 -1.68 -97.86 -46.38
C ARG A 471 -2.50 -98.41 -47.54
N LYS A 472 -2.39 -97.81 -48.74
CA LYS A 472 -3.09 -98.29 -49.94
C LYS A 472 -2.59 -99.66 -50.39
N GLU A 473 -1.28 -99.88 -50.34
CA GLU A 473 -0.65 -101.16 -50.63
C GLU A 473 -1.09 -102.25 -49.65
N MET A 474 -0.97 -102.00 -48.34
CA MET A 474 -1.46 -102.91 -47.30
C MET A 474 -2.95 -103.21 -47.42
N LYS A 475 -3.76 -102.24 -47.87
CA LYS A 475 -5.18 -102.46 -48.15
C LYS A 475 -5.38 -103.39 -49.34
N ARG A 476 -4.63 -103.22 -50.44
CA ARG A 476 -4.67 -104.11 -51.60
C ARG A 476 -4.24 -105.53 -51.23
N ASP A 477 -3.17 -105.68 -50.46
CA ASP A 477 -2.70 -106.99 -49.99
C ASP A 477 -3.74 -107.68 -49.10
N ARG A 478 -4.38 -106.92 -48.20
CA ARG A 478 -5.49 -107.41 -47.39
C ARG A 478 -6.69 -107.83 -48.26
N ASP A 479 -7.10 -106.99 -49.20
CA ASP A 479 -8.23 -107.26 -50.08
C ASP A 479 -7.94 -108.49 -50.99
N ALA A 480 -6.70 -108.65 -51.46
CA ALA A 480 -6.24 -109.80 -52.23
C ALA A 480 -6.25 -111.08 -51.38
N TRP A 481 -5.71 -111.03 -50.16
CA TRP A 481 -5.73 -112.15 -49.22
C TRP A 481 -7.17 -112.56 -48.86
N ASP A 482 -8.07 -111.59 -48.63
CA ASP A 482 -9.48 -111.85 -48.39
C ASP A 482 -10.18 -112.49 -49.58
N LYS A 483 -9.81 -112.11 -50.81
CA LYS A 483 -10.31 -112.72 -52.05
C LYS A 483 -9.83 -114.16 -52.19
N GLU A 484 -8.52 -114.41 -52.05
CA GLU A 484 -7.96 -115.77 -52.12
C GLU A 484 -8.61 -116.69 -51.09
N ARG A 485 -8.80 -116.20 -49.86
CA ARG A 485 -9.50 -116.91 -48.81
C ARG A 485 -10.95 -117.24 -49.21
N LYS A 486 -11.71 -116.28 -49.75
CA LYS A 486 -13.09 -116.51 -50.22
C LYS A 486 -13.13 -117.55 -51.35
N ASP A 487 -12.27 -117.42 -52.35
CA ASP A 487 -12.19 -118.33 -53.50
C ASP A 487 -11.80 -119.76 -53.06
N MET A 488 -10.96 -119.90 -52.04
CA MET A 488 -10.62 -121.18 -51.42
C MET A 488 -11.83 -121.83 -50.73
N TRP A 489 -12.57 -121.06 -49.91
CA TRP A 489 -13.80 -121.56 -49.27
C TRP A 489 -14.89 -121.94 -50.27
N GLU A 490 -14.97 -121.23 -51.39
CA GLU A 490 -15.95 -121.51 -52.44
C GLU A 490 -15.61 -122.79 -53.22
N ARG A 491 -14.31 -123.06 -53.45
CA ARG A 491 -13.82 -124.34 -53.99
C ARG A 491 -14.16 -125.52 -53.08
N ILE A 492 -13.82 -125.43 -51.78
CA ILE A 492 -14.16 -126.48 -50.80
C ILE A 492 -15.68 -126.73 -50.81
N ARG A 493 -16.49 -125.67 -50.84
CA ARG A 493 -17.95 -125.79 -50.88
C ARG A 493 -18.45 -126.46 -52.16
N GLN A 494 -17.79 -126.26 -53.31
CA GLN A 494 -18.14 -126.95 -54.56
C GLN A 494 -17.70 -128.41 -54.53
N GLU A 495 -16.51 -128.71 -54.00
CA GLU A 495 -16.02 -130.09 -53.82
C GLU A 495 -16.94 -130.88 -52.89
N ASP A 496 -17.34 -130.33 -51.75
CA ASP A 496 -18.31 -130.95 -50.84
C ASP A 496 -19.65 -131.20 -51.54
N LYS A 497 -20.11 -130.27 -52.38
CA LYS A 497 -21.36 -130.41 -53.13
C LYS A 497 -21.27 -131.50 -54.20
N GLN A 498 -20.14 -131.61 -54.90
CA GLN A 498 -19.88 -132.68 -55.86
C GLN A 498 -19.80 -134.03 -55.15
N SER A 499 -19.05 -134.12 -54.05
CA SER A 499 -18.95 -135.34 -53.25
C SER A 499 -20.32 -135.80 -52.74
N LEU A 500 -21.17 -134.87 -52.29
CA LEU A 500 -22.55 -135.18 -51.88
C LEU A 500 -23.43 -135.65 -53.04
N GLU A 501 -23.29 -135.09 -54.25
CA GLU A 501 -23.98 -135.55 -55.47
C GLU A 501 -23.52 -136.95 -55.89
N GLU A 502 -22.21 -137.22 -55.82
CA GLU A 502 -21.62 -138.54 -56.09
C GLU A 502 -22.10 -139.58 -55.07
N GLU A 503 -22.15 -139.24 -53.78
CA GLU A 503 -22.67 -140.11 -52.73
C GLU A 503 -24.16 -140.39 -52.93
N LYS A 504 -24.97 -139.36 -53.27
CA LYS A 504 -26.39 -139.53 -53.62
C LYS A 504 -26.61 -140.42 -54.84
N THR A 505 -25.80 -140.27 -55.89
CA THR A 505 -25.90 -141.10 -57.10
C THR A 505 -25.44 -142.53 -56.83
N SER A 506 -24.38 -142.73 -56.05
CA SER A 506 -23.95 -144.04 -55.57
C SER A 506 -25.06 -144.73 -54.75
N PHE A 507 -25.67 -144.01 -53.81
CA PHE A 507 -26.80 -144.51 -53.02
C PHE A 507 -28.00 -144.89 -53.89
N ARG A 508 -28.37 -144.06 -54.88
CA ARG A 508 -29.42 -144.39 -55.86
C ARG A 508 -29.12 -145.67 -56.64
N LYS A 509 -27.90 -145.83 -57.15
CA LYS A 509 -27.48 -147.04 -57.87
C LYS A 509 -27.57 -148.28 -56.98
N LEU A 510 -27.10 -148.20 -55.73
CA LEU A 510 -27.25 -149.28 -54.75
C LEU A 510 -28.73 -149.62 -54.50
N GLN A 511 -29.58 -148.61 -54.39
CA GLN A 511 -31.02 -148.80 -54.16
C GLN A 511 -31.71 -149.43 -55.38
N GLU A 512 -31.34 -149.05 -56.60
CA GLU A 512 -31.80 -149.69 -57.84
C GLU A 512 -31.35 -151.14 -57.94
N GLU A 513 -30.09 -151.46 -57.62
CA GLU A 513 -29.59 -152.83 -57.58
C GLU A 513 -30.31 -153.69 -56.54
N TYR A 514 -30.50 -153.15 -55.34
CA TYR A 514 -31.28 -153.80 -54.28
C TYR A 514 -32.71 -154.10 -54.76
N ASN A 515 -33.39 -153.13 -55.37
CA ASN A 515 -34.73 -153.29 -55.93
C ASN A 515 -34.77 -154.30 -57.10
N ARG A 516 -33.72 -154.36 -57.93
CA ARG A 516 -33.59 -155.33 -59.02
C ARG A 516 -33.42 -156.75 -58.50
N LYS A 517 -32.56 -156.95 -57.49
CA LYS A 517 -32.39 -158.24 -56.81
C LYS A 517 -33.71 -158.69 -56.16
N ARG A 518 -34.38 -157.80 -55.43
CA ARG A 518 -35.71 -158.08 -54.84
C ARG A 518 -36.76 -158.45 -55.89
N ARG A 519 -36.77 -157.80 -57.05
CA ARG A 519 -37.63 -158.17 -58.19
C ARG A 519 -37.32 -159.58 -58.72
N LYS A 520 -36.05 -159.95 -58.88
CA LYS A 520 -35.67 -161.32 -59.30
C LYS A 520 -36.10 -162.38 -58.29
N TRP A 521 -35.93 -162.12 -56.99
CA TRP A 521 -36.40 -163.01 -55.92
C TRP A 521 -37.91 -163.17 -55.93
N THR A 522 -38.66 -162.08 -56.09
CA THR A 522 -40.13 -162.12 -56.18
C THR A 522 -40.62 -162.84 -57.43
N TYR A 523 -40.01 -162.63 -58.60
CA TYR A 523 -40.33 -163.39 -59.82
C TYR A 523 -40.00 -164.88 -59.69
N SER A 524 -38.88 -165.24 -59.06
CA SER A 524 -38.51 -166.65 -58.83
C SER A 524 -39.48 -167.33 -57.85
N LEU A 525 -39.90 -166.62 -56.80
CA LEU A 525 -40.90 -167.10 -55.85
C LEU A 525 -42.27 -167.31 -56.53
N PHE A 526 -42.70 -166.36 -57.37
CA PHE A 526 -43.93 -166.49 -58.16
C PHE A 526 -43.88 -167.67 -59.14
N ALA A 527 -42.75 -167.88 -59.83
CA ALA A 527 -42.57 -169.00 -60.74
C ALA A 527 -42.63 -170.37 -60.03
N LEU A 528 -42.01 -170.48 -58.83
CA LEU A 528 -42.09 -171.67 -57.99
C LEU A 528 -43.52 -171.97 -57.52
N LEU A 529 -44.25 -170.94 -57.09
CA LEU A 529 -45.66 -171.07 -56.69
C LEU A 529 -46.55 -171.51 -57.85
N SER A 530 -46.35 -170.96 -59.06
CA SER A 530 -47.07 -171.34 -60.28
C SER A 530 -46.78 -172.79 -60.71
N LEU A 531 -45.51 -173.24 -60.61
CA LEU A 531 -45.14 -174.64 -60.88
C LEU A 531 -45.78 -175.60 -59.88
N LEU A 532 -45.78 -175.27 -58.58
CA LEU A 532 -46.48 -176.04 -57.55
C LEU A 532 -47.99 -176.15 -57.82
N SER A 533 -48.61 -175.05 -58.24
CA SER A 533 -50.02 -175.03 -58.64
C SER A 533 -50.29 -175.93 -59.85
N LEU A 534 -49.39 -175.93 -60.85
CA LEU A 534 -49.53 -176.75 -62.05
C LEU A 534 -49.40 -178.26 -61.74
N VAL A 535 -48.47 -178.62 -60.86
CA VAL A 535 -48.30 -180.00 -60.38
C VAL A 535 -49.55 -180.47 -59.61
N CYS A 536 -50.11 -179.62 -58.74
CA CYS A 536 -51.36 -179.94 -58.04
C CYS A 536 -52.53 -180.15 -59.03
N TYR A 537 -52.62 -179.32 -60.07
CA TYR A 537 -53.65 -179.43 -61.11
C TYR A 537 -53.51 -180.72 -61.93
N LEU A 538 -52.28 -181.13 -62.27
CA LEU A 538 -52.01 -182.38 -62.99
C LEU A 538 -52.31 -183.63 -62.14
N PHE A 539 -52.00 -183.61 -60.84
CA PHE A 539 -52.39 -184.69 -59.92
C PHE A 539 -53.91 -184.86 -59.83
N LEU A 540 -54.67 -183.75 -59.81
CA LEU A 540 -56.14 -183.79 -59.84
C LEU A 540 -56.68 -184.39 -61.14
N ILE A 541 -56.07 -184.09 -62.30
CA ILE A 541 -56.46 -184.69 -63.59
C ILE A 541 -56.17 -186.19 -63.62
N HIS A 542 -54.99 -186.62 -63.14
CA HIS A 542 -54.62 -188.04 -63.11
C HIS A 542 -55.53 -188.87 -62.18
N ALA A 543 -55.99 -188.29 -61.08
CA ALA A 543 -56.98 -188.91 -60.21
C ALA A 543 -58.37 -189.05 -60.87
N TYR A 544 -58.75 -188.12 -61.75
CA TYR A 544 -60.07 -188.09 -62.37
C TYR A 544 -60.23 -189.10 -63.53
N THR A 545 -59.17 -189.38 -64.29
CA THR A 545 -59.26 -190.26 -65.47
C THR A 545 -59.19 -191.76 -65.15
N ASN A 546 -58.50 -192.15 -64.07
CA ASN A 546 -58.36 -193.57 -63.66
C ASN A 546 -59.65 -194.19 -63.09
N THR A 547 -60.76 -193.46 -63.04
CA THR A 547 -62.07 -193.99 -62.63
C THR A 547 -63.01 -194.31 -63.80
N ALA A 548 -62.66 -193.91 -65.04
CA ALA A 548 -63.52 -194.08 -66.21
C ALA A 548 -63.33 -195.43 -66.97
N GLU A 549 -62.41 -196.30 -66.52
CA GLU A 549 -62.07 -197.60 -67.12
C GLU A 549 -62.97 -198.79 -66.67
N GLY A 550 -64.11 -198.56 -66.02
CA GLY A 550 -64.75 -199.59 -65.20
C GLY A 550 -66.22 -199.99 -65.43
N ALA A 551 -67.00 -199.41 -66.35
CA ALA A 551 -68.45 -199.65 -66.36
C ALA A 551 -69.10 -199.82 -67.75
N GLN A 552 -69.79 -200.96 -67.90
CA GLN A 552 -70.83 -201.34 -68.88
C GLN A 552 -70.36 -201.79 -70.28
N THR A 553 -70.62 -202.98 -70.83
CA THR A 553 -71.42 -204.18 -70.47
C THR A 553 -72.74 -203.97 -69.73
N LYS A 554 -73.81 -203.62 -70.45
CA LYS A 554 -75.11 -204.33 -70.50
C LYS A 554 -76.25 -203.46 -71.09
N GLU A 555 -77.06 -204.12 -71.93
CA GLU A 555 -78.41 -203.81 -72.46
C GLU A 555 -78.62 -203.17 -73.86
N HIS A 556 -79.69 -203.65 -74.51
CA HIS A 556 -80.33 -203.26 -75.78
C HIS A 556 -81.12 -201.93 -75.67
N THR A 557 -81.30 -201.22 -76.81
CA THR A 557 -82.36 -200.22 -77.18
C THR A 557 -82.29 -198.79 -76.67
#